data_AF-A0A969S2D6-F1
#
_entry.id   AF-A0A969S2D6-F1
#
_cell.length_a   1.000
_cell.length_b   1.000
_cell.length_c   1.000
_cell.angle_alpha   90.00
_cell.angle_beta   90.00
_cell.angle_gamma   90.00
#
_symmetry.space_group_name_H-M   'P 1'
#
loop_
_entity.id
_entity.type
_entity.pdbx_description
1 polymer ?
#
loop_
_entity_poly.entity_id
_entity_poly.type
_entity_poly.pdbx_seq_one_letter_code
_entity_poly.pdbx_strand_id
1 'polypeptide(L)'
;MVIRGYDSNRDRLPICQAPGCNTGAKWLHLEGNIDMRLTAAICQELDRISREDWRQSTQQKFVNLKALSQKMSMSGSRDRTENDNREVAQRKAEVEAISPEQWAAIRGAYLGADE
;
A
#
# COMPACT_ATOMS: atom_id res chain seq x y z
N MET A 1 -7.47 -24.03 7.14
CA MET A 1 -8.93 -23.93 7.33
C MET A 1 -9.29 -24.61 8.65
N VAL A 2 -9.94 -23.91 9.59
CA VAL A 2 -10.09 -24.33 11.01
C VAL A 2 -11.32 -25.21 11.26
N ILE A 3 -12.17 -25.43 10.26
CA ILE A 3 -13.29 -26.38 10.36
C ILE A 3 -12.75 -27.78 10.02
N ARG A 4 -12.60 -28.63 11.05
CA ARG A 4 -12.17 -30.02 10.84
C ARG A 4 -13.13 -30.74 9.90
N GLY A 5 -12.59 -31.32 8.84
CA GLY A 5 -13.36 -32.11 7.86
C GLY A 5 -14.15 -31.30 6.85
N TYR A 6 -13.88 -29.99 6.71
CA TYR A 6 -14.56 -29.18 5.71
C TYR A 6 -14.15 -29.55 4.28
N ASP A 7 -15.12 -29.90 3.45
CA ASP A 7 -14.94 -30.16 2.02
C ASP A 7 -15.69 -29.10 1.21
N SER A 8 -14.98 -28.24 0.48
CA SER A 8 -15.58 -27.15 -0.30
C SER A 8 -16.54 -27.61 -1.40
N ASN A 9 -16.49 -28.89 -1.81
CA ASN A 9 -17.36 -29.44 -2.84
C ASN A 9 -18.64 -30.07 -2.26
N ARG A 10 -18.70 -30.30 -0.94
CA ARG A 10 -19.79 -31.02 -0.27
C ARG A 10 -20.43 -30.20 0.85
N ASP A 11 -19.62 -29.43 1.54
CA ASP A 11 -20.04 -28.66 2.69
C ASP A 11 -20.62 -27.32 2.28
N ARG A 12 -21.57 -26.88 3.11
CA ARG A 12 -22.27 -25.62 2.99
C ARG A 12 -21.34 -24.44 3.21
N LEU A 13 -21.67 -23.28 2.64
CA LEU A 13 -20.84 -22.09 2.72
C LEU A 13 -20.74 -21.59 4.18
N PRO A 14 -19.55 -21.54 4.79
CA PRO A 14 -19.40 -21.06 6.15
C PRO A 14 -19.52 -19.54 6.17
N ILE A 15 -20.51 -19.05 6.91
CA ILE A 15 -20.72 -17.62 7.10
C ILE A 15 -20.44 -17.28 8.54
N CYS A 16 -19.64 -16.24 8.73
CA CYS A 16 -19.27 -15.78 10.06
C CYS A 16 -20.48 -15.23 10.82
N GLN A 17 -20.73 -15.78 12.01
CA GLN A 17 -21.86 -15.38 12.86
C GLN A 17 -21.48 -14.31 13.91
N ALA A 18 -20.31 -13.65 13.77
CA ALA A 18 -19.91 -12.60 14.70
C ALA A 18 -20.81 -11.36 14.58
N PRO A 19 -21.27 -10.79 15.69
CA PRO A 19 -22.04 -9.54 15.68
C PRO A 19 -21.28 -8.44 14.93
N GLY A 20 -21.95 -7.80 13.96
CA GLY A 20 -21.36 -6.74 13.14
C GLY A 20 -20.48 -7.21 11.98
N CYS A 21 -20.27 -8.52 11.81
CA CYS A 21 -19.59 -9.07 10.63
C CYS A 21 -20.58 -9.22 9.47
N ASN A 22 -20.51 -8.33 8.50
CA ASN A 22 -21.34 -8.38 7.28
C ASN A 22 -20.68 -9.15 6.13
N THR A 23 -19.50 -9.73 6.38
CA THR A 23 -18.78 -10.52 5.37
C THR A 23 -19.56 -11.78 5.05
N GLY A 24 -20.18 -11.80 3.87
CA GLY A 24 -21.01 -12.90 3.42
C GLY A 24 -22.51 -12.67 3.54
N ALA A 25 -22.95 -11.47 3.99
CA ALA A 25 -24.37 -11.11 4.04
C ALA A 25 -25.09 -11.30 2.70
N LYS A 26 -24.40 -11.07 1.58
CA LYS A 26 -24.92 -11.32 0.23
C LYS A 26 -25.30 -12.77 -0.05
N TRP A 27 -24.80 -13.74 0.73
CA TRP A 27 -25.09 -15.16 0.56
C TRP A 27 -26.17 -15.66 1.54
N LEU A 28 -26.70 -14.79 2.42
CA LEU A 28 -27.76 -15.15 3.38
C LEU A 28 -29.06 -15.57 2.68
N HIS A 29 -29.30 -15.09 1.46
CA HIS A 29 -30.45 -15.51 0.64
C HIS A 29 -30.39 -16.99 0.20
N LEU A 30 -29.24 -17.65 0.34
CA LEU A 30 -29.08 -19.08 0.08
C LEU A 30 -29.46 -19.91 1.32
N GLU A 31 -30.59 -19.57 1.94
CA GLU A 31 -31.12 -20.25 3.12
C GLU A 31 -31.12 -21.78 2.90
N GLY A 32 -30.52 -22.53 3.83
CA GLY A 32 -30.33 -23.98 3.72
C GLY A 32 -28.98 -24.44 3.14
N ASN A 33 -28.19 -23.55 2.54
CA ASN A 33 -26.83 -23.84 2.02
C ASN A 33 -25.71 -23.15 2.82
N ILE A 34 -26.04 -22.70 4.04
CA ILE A 34 -25.12 -22.00 4.93
C ILE A 34 -24.69 -22.94 6.04
N ASP A 35 -23.39 -22.96 6.30
CA ASP A 35 -22.78 -23.70 7.41
C ASP A 35 -22.69 -22.80 8.64
N MET A 36 -23.40 -23.20 9.70
CA MET A 36 -23.51 -22.49 10.96
C MET A 36 -22.44 -22.91 11.99
N ARG A 37 -21.52 -23.82 11.63
CA ARG A 37 -20.42 -24.23 12.50
C ARG A 37 -19.44 -23.08 12.80
N LEU A 38 -19.43 -22.03 11.99
CA LEU A 38 -18.58 -20.85 12.17
C LEU A 38 -19.21 -19.86 13.17
N THR A 39 -19.23 -20.25 14.44
CA THR A 39 -19.80 -19.46 15.54
C THR A 39 -19.08 -18.12 15.73
N ALA A 40 -19.73 -17.20 16.44
CA ALA A 40 -19.15 -15.90 16.78
C ALA A 40 -17.78 -16.01 17.47
N ALA A 41 -17.61 -16.98 18.37
CA ALA A 41 -16.33 -17.21 19.07
C ALA A 41 -15.22 -17.65 18.12
N ILE A 42 -15.52 -18.55 17.18
CA ILE A 42 -14.55 -19.01 16.18
C ILE A 42 -14.16 -17.85 15.25
N CYS A 43 -15.12 -17.02 14.85
CA CYS A 43 -14.84 -15.83 14.07
C CYS A 43 -13.92 -14.84 14.77
N GLN A 44 -14.15 -14.58 16.06
CA GLN A 44 -13.31 -13.68 16.85
C GLN A 44 -11.87 -14.18 16.94
N GLU A 45 -11.70 -15.49 17.12
CA GLU A 45 -10.36 -16.10 17.16
C GLU A 45 -9.67 -16.03 15.80
N LEU A 46 -10.40 -16.27 14.70
CA LEU A 46 -9.88 -16.09 13.35
C LEU A 46 -9.50 -14.63 13.05
N ASP A 47 -10.30 -13.67 13.49
CA ASP A 47 -9.99 -12.24 13.37
C ASP A 47 -8.72 -11.89 14.15
N ARG A 48 -8.59 -12.41 15.38
CA ARG A 48 -7.39 -12.24 16.21
C ARG A 48 -6.14 -12.78 15.52
N ILE A 49 -6.20 -14.01 14.98
CA ILE A 49 -5.10 -14.63 14.25
C ILE A 49 -4.77 -13.81 13.00
N SER A 50 -5.77 -13.43 12.21
CA SER A 50 -5.57 -12.66 10.98
C SER A 50 -4.93 -11.30 11.23
N ARG A 51 -5.32 -10.61 12.30
CA ARG A 51 -4.69 -9.34 12.70
C ARG A 51 -3.23 -9.52 13.11
N GLU A 52 -2.91 -10.62 13.79
CA GLU A 52 -1.55 -10.93 14.20
C GLU A 52 -0.67 -11.27 12.99
N ASP A 53 -1.16 -12.11 12.07
CA ASP A 53 -0.48 -12.41 10.80
C ASP A 53 -0.25 -11.14 9.96
N TRP A 54 -1.23 -10.24 9.94
CA TRP A 54 -1.08 -8.94 9.28
C TRP A 54 0.00 -8.07 9.92
N ARG A 55 0.07 -8.01 11.26
CA ARG A 55 1.13 -7.29 11.97
C ARG A 55 2.50 -7.84 11.63
N GLN A 56 2.67 -9.16 11.72
CA GLN A 56 3.94 -9.83 11.42
C GLN A 56 4.36 -9.62 9.97
N SER A 57 3.46 -9.84 9.01
CA SER A 57 3.76 -9.64 7.60
C SER A 57 4.05 -8.18 7.25
N THR A 58 3.36 -7.23 7.87
CA THR A 58 3.64 -5.79 7.67
C THR A 58 5.01 -5.42 8.24
N GLN A 59 5.35 -5.92 9.43
CA GLN A 59 6.66 -5.70 10.03
C GLN A 59 7.78 -6.32 9.18
N GLN A 60 7.57 -7.53 8.68
CA GLN A 60 8.51 -8.19 7.77
C GLN A 60 8.68 -7.41 6.46
N LYS A 61 7.58 -6.92 5.86
CA LYS A 61 7.61 -6.07 4.67
C LYS A 61 8.40 -4.78 4.93
N PHE A 62 8.21 -4.15 6.09
CA PHE A 62 8.96 -2.95 6.45
C PHE A 62 10.47 -3.21 6.57
N VAL A 63 10.86 -4.31 7.22
CA VAL A 63 12.27 -4.73 7.30
C VAL A 63 12.85 -4.99 5.91
N ASN A 64 12.11 -5.69 5.05
CA ASN A 64 12.54 -5.99 3.69
C ASN A 64 12.66 -4.73 2.83
N LEU A 65 11.73 -3.79 2.95
CA LEU A 65 11.79 -2.50 2.24
C LEU A 65 12.97 -1.66 2.71
N LYS A 66 13.26 -1.63 4.01
CA LYS A 66 14.44 -0.94 4.55
C LYS A 66 15.75 -1.58 4.08
N ALA A 67 15.81 -2.91 4.06
CA ALA A 67 16.98 -3.62 3.54
C ALA A 67 17.14 -3.42 2.03
N LEU A 68 16.03 -3.37 1.28
CA LEU A 68 16.03 -3.08 -0.14
C LEU A 68 16.46 -1.64 -0.41
N SER A 69 15.97 -0.65 0.35
CA SER A 69 16.37 0.75 0.17
C SER A 69 17.84 1.00 0.52
N GLN A 70 18.42 0.23 1.43
CA GLN A 70 19.86 0.25 1.71
C GLN A 70 20.69 -0.40 0.59
N LYS A 71 20.16 -1.42 -0.08
CA LYS A 71 20.85 -2.14 -1.16
C LYS A 71 20.69 -1.47 -2.52
N MET A 72 19.56 -0.80 -2.76
CA MET A 72 19.31 -0.06 -3.97
C MET A 72 20.02 1.29 -3.88
N SER A 73 21.18 1.39 -4.52
CA SER A 73 21.64 2.67 -5.06
C SER A 73 20.52 3.20 -5.95
N MET A 74 19.93 4.35 -5.61
CA MET A 74 18.97 5.04 -6.47
C MET A 74 19.59 5.14 -7.87
N SER A 75 18.88 4.79 -8.94
CA SER A 75 19.40 4.97 -10.31
C SER A 75 19.73 6.45 -10.52
N GLY A 76 21.02 6.77 -10.66
CA GLY A 76 21.53 8.16 -10.69
C GLY A 76 22.33 8.59 -9.45
N SER A 77 22.35 7.77 -8.39
CA SER A 77 23.22 7.91 -7.22
C SER A 77 24.63 7.40 -7.53
N ARG A 78 25.27 7.99 -8.55
CA ARG A 78 26.72 8.00 -8.61
C ARG A 78 27.20 9.06 -7.62
N ASP A 79 28.34 8.81 -6.98
CA ASP A 79 29.02 9.89 -6.25
C ASP A 79 29.22 11.05 -7.21
N ARG A 80 28.76 12.24 -6.80
CA ARG A 80 28.90 13.45 -7.61
C ARG A 80 30.38 13.66 -7.88
N THR A 81 30.74 13.69 -9.15
CA THR A 81 32.07 14.10 -9.56
C THR A 81 32.25 15.59 -9.31
N GLU A 82 33.50 16.06 -9.30
CA GLU A 82 33.78 17.48 -9.21
C GLU A 82 33.11 18.27 -10.36
N ASN A 83 32.99 17.64 -11.54
CA ASN A 83 32.30 18.23 -12.69
C ASN A 83 30.79 18.40 -12.45
N ASP A 84 30.14 17.40 -11.85
CA ASP A 84 28.71 17.49 -11.52
C ASP A 84 28.45 18.62 -10.52
N ASN A 85 29.34 18.80 -9.54
CA ASN A 85 29.23 19.89 -8.58
C ASN A 85 29.40 21.27 -9.23
N ARG A 86 30.30 21.38 -10.22
CA ARG A 86 30.47 22.62 -10.99
C ARG A 86 29.24 22.93 -11.83
N GLU A 87 28.67 21.94 -12.51
CA GLU A 87 27.45 22.13 -13.30
C GLU A 87 26.26 22.54 -12.43
N VAL A 88 26.10 21.91 -11.25
CA VAL A 88 25.06 22.29 -10.29
C VAL A 88 25.26 23.71 -9.78
N ALA A 89 26.49 24.11 -9.45
CA ALA A 89 26.79 25.46 -9.00
C ALA A 89 26.52 26.51 -10.09
N GLN A 90 26.88 26.19 -11.35
CA GLN A 90 26.62 27.07 -12.48
C GLN A 90 25.12 27.24 -12.73
N ARG A 91 24.36 26.14 -12.83
CA ARG A 91 22.91 26.19 -13.03
C ARG A 91 22.20 26.93 -11.89
N LYS A 92 22.70 26.77 -10.65
CA LYS A 92 22.17 27.51 -9.50
C LYS A 92 22.39 29.02 -9.66
N ALA A 93 23.61 29.43 -10.03
CA ALA A 93 23.91 30.85 -10.27
C ALA A 93 23.08 31.43 -11.43
N GLU A 94 22.88 30.66 -12.51
CA GLU A 94 22.01 31.04 -13.62
C GLU A 94 20.57 31.27 -13.17
N VAL A 95 20.03 30.40 -12.33
CA VAL A 95 18.67 30.51 -11.77
C VAL A 95 18.54 31.68 -10.78
N GLU A 96 19.56 31.91 -9.95
CA GLU A 96 19.59 33.04 -9.00
C GLU A 96 19.76 34.40 -9.70
N ALA A 97 20.34 34.42 -10.91
CA ALA A 97 20.45 35.61 -11.74
C ALA A 97 19.16 35.97 -12.49
N ILE A 98 18.15 35.08 -12.53
CA ILE A 98 16.86 35.35 -13.16
C ILE A 98 16.11 36.41 -12.35
N SER A 99 15.71 37.50 -13.02
CA SER A 99 14.97 38.58 -12.38
C SER A 99 13.54 38.16 -12.01
N PRO A 100 12.89 38.81 -11.03
CA PRO A 100 11.51 38.52 -10.66
C PRO A 100 10.51 38.61 -11.83
N GLU A 101 10.75 39.52 -12.78
CA GLU A 101 9.94 39.70 -14.00
C GLU A 101 10.11 38.54 -14.97
N GLN A 102 11.34 38.06 -15.15
CA GLN A 102 11.64 36.87 -15.94
C GLN A 102 11.04 35.61 -15.31
N TRP A 103 11.06 35.51 -13.98
CA TRP A 103 10.38 34.44 -13.25
C TRP A 103 8.88 34.42 -13.49
N ALA A 104 8.23 35.60 -13.55
CA ALA A 104 6.81 35.71 -13.85
C ALA A 104 6.50 35.24 -15.28
N ALA A 105 7.33 35.60 -16.26
CA ALA A 105 7.20 35.16 -17.64
C ALA A 105 7.41 33.64 -17.80
N ILE A 106 8.45 33.08 -17.17
CA ILE A 106 8.73 31.63 -17.17
C ILE A 106 7.55 30.86 -16.54
N ARG A 107 7.01 31.36 -15.43
CA ARG A 107 5.85 30.75 -14.76
C ARG A 107 4.62 30.76 -15.67
N GLY A 108 4.34 31.88 -16.35
CA GLY A 108 3.24 31.99 -17.30
C GLY A 108 3.36 31.02 -18.46
N ALA A 109 4.56 30.86 -19.03
CA ALA A 109 4.82 29.89 -20.09
C ALA A 109 4.70 28.44 -19.61
N TYR A 110 5.15 28.13 -18.39
CA TYR A 110 5.15 26.77 -17.84
C TYR A 110 3.77 26.28 -17.42
N LEU A 111 2.93 27.16 -16.86
CA LEU A 111 1.58 26.82 -16.44
C LEU A 111 0.61 26.70 -17.63
N GLY A 112 1.05 27.05 -18.85
CA GLY A 112 0.18 27.27 -19.98
C GLY A 112 -0.71 28.45 -19.68
N ALA A 113 -0.34 29.64 -20.15
CA ALA A 113 -1.27 30.76 -20.16
C ALA A 113 -2.50 30.30 -20.97
N ASP A 114 -3.61 30.07 -20.26
CA ASP A 114 -4.92 29.78 -20.84
C ASP A 114 -5.17 30.75 -22.00
N GLU A 115 -5.35 30.22 -23.21
CA GLU A 115 -5.98 30.95 -24.32
C GLU A 115 -7.44 31.28 -23.99
#